data_AF-A0A925UF52-F1
#
_entry.id   AF-A0A925UF52-F1
#
_cell.length_a   1.000
_cell.length_b   1.000
_cell.length_c   1.000
_cell.angle_alpha   90.00
_cell.angle_beta   90.00
_cell.angle_gamma   90.00
#
_symmetry.space_group_name_H-M   'P 1'
#
loop_
_entity.id
_entity.type
_entity.pdbx_description
1 polymer ?
#
loop_
_entity_poly.entity_id
_entity_poly.type
_entity_poly.pdbx_seq_one_letter_code
_entity_poly.pdbx_strand_id
1 'polypeptide(L)' 'LRAIGTVIHAGGRMATADGRLVGPDGKLYAHASTTCFIFDAK' A
#
# COMPACT_ATOMS: atom_id res chain seq x y z
N LEU A 1 -5.42 -11.12 -11.52
CA LEU A 1 -4.42 -10.53 -10.60
C LEU A 1 -5.11 -9.42 -9.81
N ARG A 2 -4.92 -9.33 -8.49
CA ARG A 2 -5.50 -8.30 -7.64
C ARG A 2 -4.42 -7.66 -6.77
N ALA A 3 -4.28 -6.35 -6.83
CA ALA A 3 -3.43 -5.59 -5.91
C ALA A 3 -4.31 -5.00 -4.78
N ILE A 4 -3.84 -5.11 -3.54
CA ILE A 4 -4.53 -4.61 -2.35
C ILE A 4 -3.52 -3.79 -1.55
N GLY A 5 -3.83 -2.51 -1.33
CA GLY A 5 -3.07 -1.65 -0.44
C GLY A 5 -3.81 -1.46 0.89
N THR A 6 -3.10 -1.57 2.00
CA THR A 6 -3.63 -1.28 3.35
C THR A 6 -2.78 -0.20 3.99
N VAL A 7 -3.36 0.95 4.30
CA VAL A 7 -2.68 1.97 5.09
C VAL A 7 -2.49 1.44 6.51
N ILE A 8 -1.24 1.37 6.96
CA ILE A 8 -0.90 0.89 8.31
C ILE A 8 -0.59 2.05 9.26
N HIS A 9 -0.15 3.19 8.72
CA HIS A 9 0.05 4.41 9.49
C HIS A 9 -0.23 5.63 8.61
N ALA A 10 -0.99 6.60 9.14
CA ALA A 10 -1.25 7.88 8.49
C ALA A 10 -0.95 9.02 9.47
N GLY A 11 0.19 9.67 9.30
CA GLY A 11 0.58 10.86 10.04
C GLY A 11 0.32 12.14 9.25
N GLY A 12 0.63 13.30 9.84
CA GLY A 12 0.33 14.61 9.22
C GLY A 12 1.15 14.95 7.98
N ARG A 13 2.34 14.36 7.81
CA ARG A 13 3.23 14.62 6.65
C ARG A 13 3.76 13.36 5.97
N MET A 14 3.52 12.19 6.56
CA MET A 14 3.96 10.89 6.03
C MET A 14 2.89 9.84 6.29
N ALA A 15 2.72 8.92 5.35
CA ALA A 15 1.92 7.72 5.53
C ALA A 15 2.65 6.48 5.03
N THR A 16 2.42 5.35 5.68
CA THR A 16 2.96 4.05 5.28
C THR A 16 1.82 3.08 4.99
N ALA A 17 1.96 2.32 3.91
CA ALA A 17 1.01 1.31 3.50
C ALA A 17 1.71 0.00 3.14
N ASP A 18 1.04 -1.10 3.42
CA ASP A 18 1.39 -2.44 2.98
C ASP A 18 0.67 -2.78 1.66
N GLY A 19 1.30 -3.58 0.80
CA GLY A 19 0.78 -3.98 -0.49
C GLY A 19 0.86 -5.49 -0.70
N ARG A 20 -0.24 -6.09 -1.17
CA ARG A 20 -0.31 -7.52 -1.53
C ARG A 20 -0.78 -7.70 -2.96
N LEU A 21 -0.11 -8.57 -3.70
CA LEU A 21 -0.48 -8.95 -5.06
C LEU A 21 -0.93 -10.41 -5.09
N VAL A 22 -2.22 -10.65 -5.33
CA VAL A 22 -2.83 -11.98 -5.30
C VAL A 22 -3.18 -12.46 -6.71
N GLY A 23 -2.73 -13.66 -7.05
CA GLY A 23 -3.01 -14.34 -8.31
C GLY A 23 -4.45 -14.82 -8.44
N PRO A 24 -4.91 -15.20 -9.65
CA PRO A 24 -6.23 -15.80 -9.85
C PRO A 24 -6.39 -17.17 -9.17
N ASP A 25 -5.28 -17.83 -8.83
CA ASP A 25 -5.19 -19.06 -8.05
C ASP A 25 -5.24 -18.82 -6.52
N GLY A 26 -5.42 -17.56 -6.09
CA GLY A 26 -5.45 -17.18 -4.68
C GLY A 26 -4.07 -17.08 -4.03
N LYS A 27 -2.97 -17.37 -4.74
CA LYS A 27 -1.62 -17.30 -4.17
C LYS A 27 -1.13 -15.86 -4.05
N LEU A 28 -0.37 -15.59 -3.00
CA LEU A 28 0.35 -14.33 -2.85
C LEU A 28 1.58 -14.35 -3.77
N TYR A 29 1.58 -13.50 -4.79
CA TYR A 29 2.68 -13.38 -5.75
C TYR A 29 3.74 -12.38 -5.28
N ALA A 30 3.32 -11.30 -4.61
CA ALA A 30 4.23 -10.31 -4.09
C ALA A 30 3.68 -9.61 -2.84
N HIS A 31 4.61 -9.15 -2.01
CA HIS A 31 4.38 -8.27 -0.88
C HIS A 31 5.26 -7.03 -1.03
N ALA A 32 4.72 -5.86 -0.71
CA ALA A 32 5.39 -4.59 -0.82
C ALA A 32 5.03 -3.69 0.36
N SER A 33 5.85 -2.68 0.62
CA SER A 33 5.52 -1.58 1.50
C SER A 33 5.90 -0.28 0.82
N THR A 34 5.18 0.79 1.12
CA THR A 34 5.47 2.13 0.63
C THR A 34 5.33 3.14 1.74
N THR A 35 6.18 4.16 1.71
CA THR A 35 6.09 5.35 2.55
C THR A 35 6.01 6.58 1.64
N CYS A 36 4.94 7.35 1.78
CA CYS A 36 4.66 8.53 0.97
C CYS A 36 4.75 9.80 1.83
N PHE A 37 5.35 10.86 1.28
CA PHE A 37 5.20 12.21 1.81
C PHE A 37 3.87 12.80 1.35
N ILE A 38 3.15 13.46 2.26
CA ILE A 38 1.83 14.07 2.00
C ILE A 38 2.00 15.58 1.95
N PHE A 39 1.47 16.20 0.90
CA PHE A 39 1.47 17.65 0.69
C PHE A 39 0.02 18.13 0.57
N ASP A 40 -0.24 19.37 0.98
CA ASP A 40 -1.57 19.96 0.86
C ASP A 40 -1.95 20.15 -0.62
N ALA A 41 -3.22 19.89 -0.93
CA ALA A 41 -3.76 20.20 -2.25
C ALA A 41 -3.86 21.73 -2.41
N LYS A 42 -3.49 22.22 -3.60
CA LYS A 42 -3.62 23.64 -3.95
C LYS A 42 -5.06 24.01 -4.29
#